data_AF-A0A9W6A310-F1
#
_entry.id   AF-A0A9W6A310-F1
#
_cell.length_a   1.000
_cell.length_b   1.000
_cell.length_c   1.000
_cell.angle_alpha   90.00
_cell.angle_beta   90.00
_cell.angle_gamma   90.00
#
_symmetry.space_group_name_H-M   'P 1'
#
loop_
_entity.id
_entity.type
_entity.pdbx_description
1 polymer ?
#
loop_
_entity_poly.entity_id
_entity_poly.type
_entity_poly.pdbx_seq_one_letter_code
_entity_poly.pdbx_strand_id
1 'polypeptide(L)'
;MTERKWLVRFIFLESVAGVPGMVGGMLRHLKSIRRMKRDHGWIESLIDEAYNERMHLLTFLELADPGIVMRLVVLAAQGVFFNAFFVSYLVSPKTCHRFVGYLEEEAVITYTHAIRQLQAGKLPAWDNLSAPEIAIKYWRMPEGKQRMVDLLLYVRADEAKHREVNHTLGNLDQHEDPNPYTALYHDGNNAGPSASPDAGKPIGWERDELI
;
A
#
# COMPACT_ATOMS: atom_id res chain seq x y z
N MET A 1 16.65 -16.65 -0.33
CA MET A 1 15.54 -17.14 0.54
C MET A 1 14.77 -18.17 -0.27
N THR A 2 14.08 -19.14 0.32
CA THR A 2 13.23 -20.07 -0.47
C THR A 2 11.88 -19.43 -0.77
N GLU A 3 11.17 -19.91 -1.79
CA GLU A 3 9.84 -19.47 -2.20
C GLU A 3 8.86 -19.49 -1.04
N ARG A 4 8.85 -20.59 -0.28
CA ARG A 4 8.00 -20.72 0.92
C ARG A 4 8.30 -19.64 1.97
N LYS A 5 9.58 -19.32 2.20
CA LYS A 5 9.97 -18.28 3.17
C LYS A 5 9.54 -16.89 2.67
N TRP A 6 9.59 -16.65 1.36
CA TRP A 6 9.06 -15.42 0.77
C TRP A 6 7.56 -15.30 0.96
N LEU A 7 6.78 -16.35 0.64
CA LEU A 7 5.32 -16.33 0.83
C LEU A 7 4.94 -16.10 2.30
N VAL A 8 5.62 -16.79 3.23
CA VAL A 8 5.39 -16.58 4.67
C VAL A 8 5.67 -15.13 5.08
N ARG A 9 6.73 -14.52 4.53
CA ARG A 9 7.06 -13.11 4.79
C ARG A 9 6.00 -12.18 4.21
N PHE A 10 5.61 -12.35 2.96
CA PHE A 10 4.59 -11.53 2.31
C PHE A 10 3.26 -11.65 3.06
N ILE A 11 2.73 -12.86 3.24
CA ILE A 11 1.46 -13.09 3.96
C ILE A 11 1.46 -12.41 5.33
N PHE A 12 2.56 -12.47 6.07
CA PHE A 12 2.64 -11.79 7.36
C PHE A 12 2.63 -10.26 7.22
N LEU A 13 3.46 -9.69 6.35
CA LEU A 13 3.56 -8.23 6.19
C LEU A 13 2.28 -7.63 5.61
N GLU A 14 1.71 -8.22 4.56
CA GLU A 14 0.46 -7.77 3.94
C GLU A 14 -0.74 -7.84 4.91
N SER A 15 -0.71 -8.76 5.88
CA SER A 15 -1.74 -8.82 6.93
C SER A 15 -1.73 -7.65 7.91
N VAL A 16 -0.61 -6.92 7.97
CA VAL A 16 -0.41 -5.73 8.78
C VAL A 16 -0.54 -4.46 7.93
N ALA A 17 -0.08 -4.49 6.67
CA ALA A 17 -0.09 -3.36 5.73
C ALA A 17 -1.52 -2.84 5.44
N GLY A 18 -2.53 -3.70 5.45
CA GLY A 18 -3.93 -3.25 5.26
C GLY A 18 -4.55 -2.48 6.44
N VAL A 19 -3.86 -2.34 7.57
CA VAL A 19 -4.41 -1.69 8.78
C VAL A 19 -4.33 -0.16 8.75
N PRO A 20 -3.19 0.48 8.43
CA PRO A 20 -3.03 1.93 8.49
C PRO A 20 -4.05 2.72 7.66
N GLY A 21 -4.21 2.38 6.37
CA GLY A 21 -5.16 3.05 5.48
C GLY A 21 -6.60 2.95 6.02
N MET A 22 -6.99 1.79 6.55
CA MET A 22 -8.31 1.58 7.14
C MET A 22 -8.54 2.44 8.38
N VAL A 23 -7.56 2.50 9.28
CA VAL A 23 -7.63 3.34 10.49
C VAL A 23 -7.69 4.82 10.14
N GLY A 24 -6.82 5.28 9.24
CA GLY A 24 -6.78 6.67 8.78
C GLY A 24 -8.08 7.06 8.10
N GLY A 25 -8.54 6.26 7.14
CA GLY A 25 -9.82 6.46 6.44
C GLY A 25 -11.01 6.49 7.39
N MET A 26 -11.10 5.55 8.34
CA MET A 26 -12.15 5.51 9.36
C MET A 26 -12.14 6.77 10.24
N LEU A 27 -10.98 7.17 10.78
CA LEU A 27 -10.88 8.33 11.67
C LEU A 27 -11.24 9.64 10.96
N ARG A 28 -10.80 9.79 9.71
CA ARG A 28 -11.16 10.93 8.85
C ARG A 28 -12.63 10.92 8.48
N HIS A 29 -13.20 9.77 8.15
CA HIS A 29 -14.63 9.58 7.89
C HIS A 29 -15.49 10.02 9.08
N LEU A 30 -15.20 9.52 10.27
CA LEU A 30 -15.90 9.93 11.48
C LEU A 30 -15.70 11.42 11.80
N LYS A 31 -14.56 12.02 11.42
CA LYS A 31 -14.26 13.46 11.60
C LYS A 31 -15.09 14.33 10.67
N SER A 32 -15.20 13.92 9.41
CA SER A 32 -16.02 14.56 8.39
C SER A 32 -17.49 14.61 8.85
N ILE A 33 -18.05 13.47 9.27
CA ILE A 33 -19.44 13.37 9.71
C ILE A 33 -19.69 14.22 10.96
N ARG A 34 -18.89 14.06 12.03
CA ARG A 34 -19.15 14.79 13.29
C ARG A 34 -18.95 16.30 13.19
N ARG A 35 -18.21 16.77 12.17
CA ARG A 35 -17.99 18.20 11.91
C ARG A 35 -18.86 18.75 10.77
N MET A 36 -19.61 17.90 10.07
CA MET A 36 -20.38 18.26 8.88
C MET A 36 -19.53 19.00 7.82
N LYS A 37 -18.32 18.51 7.57
CA LYS A 37 -17.34 19.13 6.63
C LYS A 37 -16.91 18.14 5.55
N ARG A 38 -16.54 18.66 4.38
CA ARG A 38 -15.90 17.84 3.33
C ARG A 38 -14.53 17.36 3.80
N ASP A 39 -14.12 16.20 3.31
CA ASP A 39 -12.82 15.59 3.61
C ASP A 39 -11.75 15.86 2.52
N HIS A 40 -12.19 16.29 1.33
CA HIS A 40 -11.30 16.64 0.21
C HIS A 40 -10.48 15.45 -0.33
N GLY A 41 -11.09 14.26 -0.40
CA GLY A 41 -10.58 13.11 -1.14
C GLY A 41 -9.59 12.21 -0.40
N TRP A 42 -9.34 12.46 0.88
CA TRP A 42 -8.40 11.65 1.68
C TRP A 42 -8.98 10.27 2.04
N ILE A 43 -10.26 10.22 2.43
CA ILE A 43 -10.92 8.97 2.88
C ILE A 43 -10.87 7.91 1.77
N GLU A 44 -11.23 8.27 0.54
CA GLU A 44 -11.27 7.33 -0.59
C GLU A 44 -9.89 6.73 -0.84
N SER A 45 -8.84 7.56 -0.96
CA SER A 45 -7.48 7.05 -1.17
C SER A 45 -6.99 6.14 -0.06
N LEU A 46 -7.29 6.43 1.22
CA LEU A 46 -6.84 5.61 2.34
C LEU A 46 -7.59 4.27 2.43
N ILE A 47 -8.87 4.26 2.06
CA ILE A 47 -9.65 3.02 1.99
C ILE A 47 -9.23 2.18 0.77
N ASP A 48 -8.91 2.83 -0.35
CA ASP A 48 -8.39 2.16 -1.54
C ASP A 48 -7.02 1.51 -1.30
N GLU A 49 -6.12 2.20 -0.59
CA GLU A 49 -4.84 1.64 -0.13
C GLU A 49 -5.07 0.40 0.73
N ALA A 50 -5.90 0.49 1.78
CA ALA A 50 -6.20 -0.66 2.63
C ALA A 50 -6.85 -1.83 1.87
N TYR A 51 -7.65 -1.54 0.84
CA TYR A 51 -8.21 -2.56 -0.03
C TYR A 51 -7.14 -3.22 -0.90
N ASN A 52 -6.22 -2.43 -1.48
CA ASN A 52 -5.13 -2.90 -2.32
C ASN A 52 -4.18 -3.84 -1.54
N GLU A 53 -3.75 -3.44 -0.33
CA GLU A 53 -2.95 -4.28 0.56
C GLU A 53 -3.64 -5.61 0.90
N ARG A 54 -4.96 -5.58 1.11
CA ARG A 54 -5.74 -6.80 1.32
C ARG A 54 -5.74 -7.69 0.07
N MET A 55 -5.73 -7.11 -1.14
CA MET A 55 -5.62 -7.87 -2.38
C MET A 55 -4.23 -8.51 -2.54
N HIS A 56 -3.16 -7.87 -2.05
CA HIS A 56 -1.84 -8.50 -1.95
C HIS A 56 -1.92 -9.76 -1.07
N LEU A 57 -2.44 -9.61 0.15
CA LEU A 57 -2.61 -10.73 1.09
C LEU A 57 -3.40 -11.89 0.48
N LEU A 58 -4.58 -11.62 -0.06
CA LEU A 58 -5.45 -12.65 -0.62
C LEU A 58 -4.78 -13.35 -1.81
N THR A 59 -4.01 -12.61 -2.62
CA THR A 59 -3.24 -13.20 -3.72
C THR A 59 -2.17 -14.17 -3.22
N PHE A 60 -1.42 -13.82 -2.17
CA PHE A 60 -0.39 -14.72 -1.64
C PHE A 60 -0.96 -15.91 -0.88
N LEU A 61 -2.17 -15.80 -0.32
CA LEU A 61 -2.87 -16.93 0.31
C LEU A 61 -3.30 -18.01 -0.69
N GLU A 62 -3.53 -17.67 -1.96
CA GLU A 62 -3.72 -18.66 -3.03
C GLU A 62 -2.45 -19.47 -3.34
N LEU A 63 -1.28 -18.96 -2.95
CA LEU A 63 0.01 -19.59 -3.20
C LEU A 63 0.54 -20.38 -1.99
N ALA A 64 0.09 -20.07 -0.78
CA ALA A 64 0.50 -20.78 0.44
C ALA A 64 -0.54 -20.67 1.56
N ASP A 65 -0.79 -21.79 2.24
CA ASP A 65 -1.54 -21.80 3.51
C ASP A 65 -0.61 -21.47 4.69
N PRO A 66 -0.85 -20.38 5.43
CA PRO A 66 -0.01 -19.96 6.56
C PRO A 66 -0.17 -20.85 7.81
N GLY A 67 -1.20 -21.72 7.85
CA GLY A 67 -1.48 -22.60 8.99
C GLY A 67 -1.95 -21.85 10.26
N ILE A 68 -2.28 -22.60 11.31
CA ILE A 68 -2.93 -22.04 12.52
C ILE A 68 -2.01 -21.10 13.31
N VAL A 69 -0.73 -21.44 13.44
CA VAL A 69 0.22 -20.64 14.23
C VAL A 69 0.35 -19.24 13.66
N MET A 70 0.55 -19.10 12.34
CA MET A 70 0.62 -17.78 11.71
C MET A 70 -0.70 -17.01 11.85
N ARG A 71 -1.85 -17.66 11.68
CA ARG A 71 -3.16 -17.01 11.87
C ARG A 71 -3.32 -16.44 13.29
N LEU A 72 -2.84 -17.14 14.31
CA LEU A 72 -2.84 -16.64 15.69
C LEU A 72 -1.89 -15.45 15.88
N VAL A 73 -0.71 -15.49 15.24
CA VAL A 73 0.24 -14.36 15.26
C VAL A 73 -0.37 -13.14 14.57
N VAL A 74 -1.03 -13.31 13.42
CA VAL A 74 -1.74 -12.22 12.72
C VAL A 74 -2.83 -11.63 13.61
N LEU A 75 -3.64 -12.46 14.28
CA LEU A 75 -4.67 -12.00 15.20
C LEU A 75 -4.08 -11.18 16.36
N ALA A 76 -2.98 -11.65 16.95
CA ALA A 76 -2.29 -10.93 18.01
C ALA A 76 -1.68 -9.62 17.51
N ALA A 77 -1.05 -9.63 16.33
CA ALA A 77 -0.47 -8.46 15.69
C ALA A 77 -1.55 -7.42 15.39
N GLN A 78 -2.71 -7.82 14.86
CA GLN A 78 -3.86 -6.93 14.68
C GLN A 78 -4.31 -6.33 16.03
N GLY A 79 -4.46 -7.15 17.06
CA GLY A 79 -4.85 -6.67 18.39
C GLY A 79 -3.93 -5.60 18.96
N VAL A 80 -2.61 -5.72 18.75
CA VAL A 80 -1.63 -4.73 19.23
C VAL A 80 -1.49 -3.54 18.27
N PHE A 81 -1.20 -3.82 17.00
CA PHE A 81 -0.86 -2.80 16.00
C PHE A 81 -2.05 -1.90 15.67
N PHE A 82 -3.26 -2.46 15.51
CA PHE A 82 -4.46 -1.64 15.26
C PHE A 82 -4.67 -0.61 16.36
N ASN A 83 -4.63 -1.03 17.63
CA ASN A 83 -4.87 -0.14 18.76
C ASN A 83 -3.75 0.90 18.90
N ALA A 84 -2.49 0.48 18.76
CA ALA A 84 -1.35 1.39 18.80
C ALA A 84 -1.40 2.44 17.67
N PHE A 85 -1.69 2.01 16.44
CA PHE A 85 -1.78 2.89 15.29
C PHE A 85 -3.00 3.82 15.38
N PHE A 86 -4.15 3.33 15.87
CA PHE A 86 -5.34 4.14 16.15
C PHE A 86 -5.05 5.29 17.11
N VAL A 87 -4.43 5.01 18.25
CA VAL A 87 -4.06 6.05 19.22
C VAL A 87 -3.02 7.00 18.62
N SER A 88 -2.02 6.46 17.92
CA SER A 88 -0.99 7.28 17.27
C SER A 88 -1.58 8.23 16.23
N TYR A 89 -2.55 7.78 15.43
CA TYR A 89 -3.19 8.59 14.41
C TYR A 89 -4.08 9.69 15.02
N LEU A 90 -4.71 9.44 16.17
CA LEU A 90 -5.42 10.49 16.91
C LEU A 90 -4.48 11.59 17.41
N VAL A 91 -3.24 11.24 17.78
CA VAL A 91 -2.23 12.18 18.28
C VAL A 91 -1.50 12.91 17.15
N SER A 92 -1.04 12.18 16.13
CA SER A 92 -0.23 12.73 15.04
C SER A 92 -0.44 11.97 13.72
N PRO A 93 -1.45 12.32 12.91
CA PRO A 93 -1.65 11.74 11.59
C PRO A 93 -0.43 11.89 10.68
N LYS A 94 0.27 13.04 10.76
CA LYS A 94 1.51 13.32 10.02
C LYS A 94 2.60 12.28 10.30
N THR A 95 2.80 11.93 11.56
CA THR A 95 3.80 10.91 11.95
C THR A 95 3.37 9.53 11.46
N CYS A 96 2.08 9.21 11.54
CA CYS A 96 1.53 7.95 11.02
C CYS A 96 1.75 7.81 9.51
N HIS A 97 1.42 8.83 8.71
CA HIS A 97 1.68 8.82 7.27
C HIS A 97 3.17 8.69 6.95
N ARG A 98 4.03 9.41 7.67
CA ARG A 98 5.49 9.28 7.48
C ARG A 98 5.99 7.87 7.83
N PHE A 99 5.47 7.28 8.89
CA PHE A 99 5.78 5.91 9.28
C PHE A 99 5.39 4.90 8.19
N VAL A 100 4.18 5.01 7.64
CA VAL A 100 3.74 4.16 6.52
C VAL A 100 4.63 4.38 5.30
N GLY A 101 4.92 5.62 4.92
CA GLY A 101 5.84 5.92 3.82
C GLY A 101 7.19 5.19 3.91
N TYR A 102 7.77 5.10 5.13
CA TYR A 102 8.99 4.30 5.35
C TYR A 102 8.77 2.78 5.33
N LEU A 103 7.60 2.28 5.76
CA LEU A 103 7.27 0.86 5.57
C LEU A 103 7.22 0.50 4.09
N GLU A 104 6.64 1.37 3.27
CA GLU A 104 6.52 1.12 1.83
C GLU A 104 7.85 1.27 1.09
N GLU A 105 8.77 2.10 1.57
CA GLU A 105 10.17 2.05 1.10
C GLU A 105 10.78 0.66 1.29
N GLU A 106 10.61 0.07 2.48
CA GLU A 106 11.10 -1.27 2.77
C GLU A 106 10.34 -2.36 1.99
N ALA A 107 9.06 -2.15 1.70
CA ALA A 107 8.27 -3.04 0.84
C ALA A 107 8.81 -3.03 -0.61
N VAL A 108 9.05 -1.85 -1.18
CA VAL A 108 9.65 -1.69 -2.52
C VAL A 108 11.02 -2.37 -2.59
N ILE A 109 11.86 -2.21 -1.57
CA ILE A 109 13.17 -2.90 -1.47
C ILE A 109 12.97 -4.41 -1.41
N THR A 110 12.05 -4.88 -0.56
CA THR A 110 11.75 -6.30 -0.35
C THR A 110 11.31 -6.97 -1.65
N TYR A 111 10.35 -6.39 -2.37
CA TYR A 111 9.87 -6.93 -3.64
C TYR A 111 10.92 -6.85 -4.75
N THR A 112 11.71 -5.77 -4.79
CA THR A 112 12.85 -5.67 -5.70
C THR A 112 13.86 -6.81 -5.46
N HIS A 113 14.12 -7.16 -4.20
CA HIS A 113 15.01 -8.26 -3.87
C HIS A 113 14.45 -9.62 -4.28
N ALA A 114 13.15 -9.86 -4.08
CA ALA A 114 12.48 -11.08 -4.50
C ALA A 114 12.50 -11.24 -6.04
N ILE A 115 12.18 -10.18 -6.78
CA ILE A 115 12.22 -10.14 -8.25
C ILE A 115 13.65 -10.44 -8.75
N ARG A 116 14.68 -9.84 -8.15
CA ARG A 116 16.08 -10.12 -8.52
C ARG A 116 16.47 -11.57 -8.25
N GLN A 117 16.00 -12.18 -7.16
CA GLN A 117 16.25 -13.61 -6.90
C GLN A 117 15.56 -14.50 -7.94
N LEU A 118 14.32 -14.17 -8.31
CA LEU A 118 13.57 -14.88 -9.34
C LEU A 118 14.27 -14.79 -10.70
N GLN A 119 14.62 -13.59 -11.15
CA GLN A 119 15.32 -13.36 -12.42
C GLN A 119 16.72 -14.00 -12.48
N ALA A 120 17.35 -14.20 -11.32
CA ALA A 120 18.62 -14.90 -11.21
C ALA A 120 18.48 -16.45 -11.16
N GLY A 121 17.27 -16.99 -11.35
CA GLY A 121 17.01 -18.44 -11.32
C GLY A 121 17.14 -19.06 -9.93
N LYS A 122 17.06 -18.27 -8.86
CA LYS A 122 17.21 -18.76 -7.47
C LYS A 122 15.90 -19.27 -6.86
N LEU A 123 14.79 -19.12 -7.59
CA LEU A 123 13.43 -19.48 -7.16
C LEU A 123 12.77 -20.35 -8.25
N PRO A 124 13.28 -21.57 -8.51
CA PRO A 124 12.88 -22.39 -9.65
C PRO A 124 11.38 -22.76 -9.63
N ALA A 125 10.73 -22.80 -8.46
CA ALA A 125 9.30 -23.09 -8.39
C ALA A 125 8.44 -21.92 -8.92
N TRP A 126 9.01 -20.73 -9.09
CA TRP A 126 8.32 -19.54 -9.55
C TRP A 126 8.58 -19.17 -11.01
N ASP A 127 9.60 -19.75 -11.66
CA ASP A 127 10.03 -19.37 -13.03
C ASP A 127 8.91 -19.45 -14.08
N ASN A 128 8.05 -20.46 -13.95
CA ASN A 128 6.90 -20.68 -14.84
C ASN A 128 5.56 -20.74 -14.08
N LEU A 129 5.54 -20.25 -12.83
CA LEU A 129 4.33 -20.21 -12.04
C LEU A 129 3.43 -19.09 -12.58
N SER A 130 2.19 -19.46 -12.92
CA SER A 130 1.15 -18.49 -13.27
C SER A 130 0.74 -17.71 -12.02
N ALA A 131 0.47 -16.42 -12.19
CA ALA A 131 -0.17 -15.61 -11.17
C ALA A 131 -1.57 -16.20 -10.85
N PRO A 132 -2.03 -16.13 -9.59
CA PRO A 132 -3.38 -16.56 -9.21
C PRO A 132 -4.48 -15.82 -9.98
N GLU A 133 -5.62 -16.46 -10.20
CA GLU A 133 -6.73 -15.85 -10.96
C GLU A 133 -7.26 -14.56 -10.32
N ILE A 134 -7.26 -14.48 -8.99
CA ILE A 134 -7.62 -13.27 -8.24
C ILE A 134 -6.73 -12.08 -8.63
N ALA A 135 -5.43 -12.31 -8.81
CA ALA A 135 -4.48 -11.30 -9.22
C ALA A 135 -4.73 -10.86 -10.66
N ILE A 136 -4.89 -11.83 -11.57
CA ILE A 136 -5.11 -11.56 -12.99
C ILE A 136 -6.35 -10.68 -13.17
N LYS A 137 -7.44 -10.98 -12.45
CA LYS A 137 -8.67 -10.18 -12.48
C LYS A 137 -8.49 -8.80 -11.85
N TYR A 138 -7.84 -8.72 -10.70
CA TYR A 138 -7.67 -7.48 -9.95
C TYR A 138 -6.79 -6.46 -10.71
N TRP A 139 -5.58 -6.86 -11.09
CA TRP A 139 -4.64 -6.01 -11.85
C TRP A 139 -4.92 -5.97 -13.35
N ARG A 140 -5.92 -6.72 -13.84
CA ARG A 140 -6.25 -6.84 -15.26
C ARG A 140 -5.02 -7.20 -16.09
N MET A 141 -4.27 -8.21 -15.62
CA MET A 141 -2.98 -8.59 -16.20
C MET A 141 -3.17 -9.07 -17.65
N PRO A 142 -2.43 -8.53 -18.63
CA PRO A 142 -2.63 -8.88 -20.03
C PRO A 142 -2.14 -10.30 -20.34
N GLU A 143 -2.77 -10.95 -21.32
CA GLU A 143 -2.37 -12.29 -21.76
C GLU A 143 -0.87 -12.34 -22.11
N GLY A 144 -0.20 -13.42 -21.67
CA GLY A 144 1.25 -13.57 -21.84
C GLY A 144 2.11 -12.85 -20.79
N LYS A 145 1.55 -11.96 -19.97
CA LYS A 145 2.22 -11.32 -18.81
C LYS A 145 1.48 -11.62 -17.51
N GLN A 146 1.32 -12.91 -17.22
CA GLN A 146 0.56 -13.43 -16.09
C GLN A 146 1.41 -14.40 -15.26
N ARG A 147 2.73 -14.19 -15.19
CA ARG A 147 3.63 -15.03 -14.40
C ARG A 147 3.89 -14.41 -13.03
N MET A 148 4.50 -15.20 -12.14
CA MET A 148 4.90 -14.75 -10.80
C MET A 148 5.76 -13.48 -10.83
N VAL A 149 6.66 -13.35 -11.82
CA VAL A 149 7.46 -12.12 -11.98
C VAL A 149 6.60 -10.90 -12.28
N ASP A 150 5.56 -11.03 -13.11
CA ASP A 150 4.65 -9.96 -13.46
C ASP A 150 3.82 -9.55 -12.24
N LEU A 151 3.30 -10.53 -11.50
CA LEU A 151 2.60 -10.30 -10.24
C LEU A 151 3.45 -9.48 -9.26
N LEU A 152 4.70 -9.89 -9.01
CA LEU A 152 5.58 -9.17 -8.08
C LEU A 152 5.91 -7.75 -8.57
N LEU A 153 5.95 -7.52 -9.90
CA LEU A 153 6.12 -6.19 -10.46
C LEU A 153 4.90 -5.29 -10.23
N TYR A 154 3.68 -5.82 -10.34
CA TYR A 154 2.45 -5.10 -10.02
C TYR A 154 2.39 -4.74 -8.54
N VAL A 155 2.59 -5.71 -7.64
CA VAL A 155 2.59 -5.47 -6.19
C VAL A 155 3.62 -4.40 -5.83
N ARG A 156 4.86 -4.51 -6.33
CA ARG A 156 5.89 -3.49 -6.08
C ARG A 156 5.50 -2.10 -6.60
N ALA A 157 4.78 -2.02 -7.71
CA ALA A 157 4.34 -0.74 -8.25
C ALA A 157 3.28 -0.09 -7.35
N ASP A 158 2.38 -0.90 -6.77
CA ASP A 158 1.43 -0.46 -5.76
C ASP A 158 2.16 0.05 -4.51
N GLU A 159 3.16 -0.66 -4.00
CA GLU A 159 3.95 -0.17 -2.85
C GLU A 159 4.69 1.13 -3.14
N ALA A 160 5.21 1.28 -4.36
CA ALA A 160 5.88 2.51 -4.76
C ALA A 160 4.90 3.70 -4.78
N LYS A 161 3.65 3.46 -5.14
CA LYS A 161 2.56 4.44 -5.07
C LYS A 161 2.18 4.74 -3.63
N HIS A 162 1.97 3.72 -2.79
CA HIS A 162 1.63 3.91 -1.37
C HIS A 162 2.71 4.70 -0.62
N ARG A 163 3.99 4.42 -0.90
CA ARG A 163 5.14 5.19 -0.42
C ARG A 163 5.01 6.67 -0.73
N GLU A 164 4.86 7.01 -2.01
CA GLU A 164 4.80 8.39 -2.47
C GLU A 164 3.55 9.10 -1.93
N VAL A 165 2.39 8.43 -1.94
CA VAL A 165 1.15 8.97 -1.39
C VAL A 165 1.33 9.27 0.09
N ASN A 166 1.75 8.32 0.91
CA ASN A 166 1.88 8.52 2.35
C ASN A 166 2.96 9.55 2.72
N HIS A 167 4.09 9.61 2.01
CA HIS A 167 5.04 10.70 2.25
C HIS A 167 4.46 12.07 1.93
N THR A 168 3.77 12.23 0.80
CA THR A 168 3.06 13.46 0.44
C THR A 168 2.02 13.82 1.50
N LEU A 169 1.16 12.88 1.89
CA LEU A 169 0.15 13.11 2.93
C LEU A 169 0.80 13.52 4.27
N GLY A 170 1.98 12.98 4.58
CA GLY A 170 2.79 13.40 5.72
C GLY A 170 3.33 14.84 5.61
N ASN A 171 3.48 15.38 4.41
CA ASN A 171 3.97 16.76 4.20
C ASN A 171 2.86 17.80 4.30
N LEU A 172 1.61 17.43 3.99
CA LEU A 172 0.45 18.31 3.97
C LEU A 172 -0.11 18.66 5.37
N ASP A 173 -0.83 19.79 5.42
CA ASP A 173 -1.73 20.13 6.52
C ASP A 173 -3.00 19.29 6.44
N GLN A 174 -3.13 18.40 7.42
CA GLN A 174 -4.21 17.42 7.54
C GLN A 174 -5.62 18.03 7.66
N HIS A 175 -5.74 19.33 7.95
CA HIS A 175 -7.00 20.03 8.21
C HIS A 175 -7.46 20.89 7.04
N GLU A 176 -6.54 21.48 6.30
CA GLU A 176 -6.82 22.50 5.29
C GLU A 176 -6.54 22.01 3.86
N ASP A 177 -5.54 21.14 3.69
CA ASP A 177 -5.05 20.81 2.36
C ASP A 177 -5.86 19.67 1.71
N PRO A 178 -6.24 19.80 0.43
CA PRO A 178 -6.91 18.74 -0.30
C PRO A 178 -5.94 17.59 -0.62
N ASN A 179 -6.46 16.41 -0.89
CA ASN A 179 -5.65 15.29 -1.36
C ASN A 179 -5.26 15.53 -2.84
N PRO A 180 -3.98 15.75 -3.17
CA PRO A 180 -3.54 16.13 -4.51
C PRO A 180 -3.72 15.01 -5.55
N TYR A 181 -3.91 13.76 -5.12
CA TYR A 181 -4.10 12.61 -6.02
C TYR A 181 -5.56 12.42 -6.47
N THR A 182 -6.50 13.16 -5.85
CA THR A 182 -7.94 13.04 -6.13
C THR A 182 -8.60 14.39 -6.37
N ALA A 183 -7.99 15.48 -5.90
CA ALA A 183 -8.51 16.82 -6.08
C ALA A 183 -8.32 17.30 -7.53
N LEU A 184 -9.43 17.49 -8.24
CA LEU A 184 -9.45 18.32 -9.43
C LEU A 184 -9.32 19.78 -8.99
N TYR A 185 -8.13 20.37 -9.14
CA TYR A 185 -7.94 21.79 -8.89
C TYR A 185 -8.75 22.60 -9.93
N HIS A 186 -9.55 23.55 -9.45
CA HIS A 186 -10.48 24.33 -10.28
C HIS A 186 -9.79 25.14 -11.40
N ASP A 187 -8.48 25.35 -11.30
CA ASP A 187 -7.74 26.28 -12.16
C ASP A 187 -7.00 25.60 -13.34
N GLY A 188 -7.16 24.28 -13.54
CA GLY A 188 -6.58 23.56 -14.67
C GLY A 188 -5.05 23.48 -14.68
N ASN A 189 -4.38 24.01 -13.65
CA ASN A 189 -2.93 23.97 -13.50
C ASN A 189 -2.54 22.68 -12.74
N ASN A 190 -2.36 21.59 -13.47
CA ASN A 190 -1.95 20.30 -12.93
C ASN A 190 -0.43 20.29 -12.62
N ALA A 191 0.00 21.04 -11.59
CA ALA A 191 1.32 20.85 -11.00
C ALA A 191 1.39 19.62 -10.06
N GLY A 192 0.24 18.97 -9.82
CA GLY A 192 0.13 17.81 -8.95
C GLY A 192 0.70 16.51 -9.54
N PRO A 193 0.64 15.41 -8.77
CA PRO A 193 1.25 14.13 -9.11
C PRO A 193 0.78 13.63 -10.48
N SER A 194 1.73 13.36 -11.38
CA SER A 194 1.41 12.86 -12.72
C SER A 194 1.26 11.34 -12.69
N ALA A 195 0.35 10.80 -13.50
CA ALA A 195 0.18 9.36 -13.68
C ALA A 195 1.33 8.69 -14.48
N SER A 196 2.37 9.44 -14.85
CA SER A 196 3.52 8.90 -15.59
C SER A 196 4.40 8.04 -14.68
N PRO A 197 4.82 6.85 -15.12
CA PRO A 197 5.70 5.95 -14.34
C PRO A 197 7.03 6.58 -13.91
N ASP A 198 7.53 7.57 -14.67
CA ASP A 198 8.82 8.23 -14.43
C ASP A 198 8.71 9.52 -13.60
N ALA A 199 7.50 9.90 -13.18
CA ALA A 199 7.24 11.16 -12.49
C ALA A 199 7.08 11.04 -10.97
N GLY A 200 7.18 9.82 -10.42
CA GLY A 200 6.95 9.58 -9.00
C GLY A 200 8.08 10.13 -8.13
N LYS A 201 7.73 10.78 -7.01
CA LYS A 201 8.69 11.27 -6.00
C LYS A 201 8.76 10.32 -4.80
N PRO A 202 9.89 9.61 -4.58
CA PRO A 202 10.01 8.64 -3.49
C PRO A 202 9.77 9.21 -2.10
N ILE A 203 10.11 10.48 -1.88
CA ILE A 203 9.91 11.21 -0.61
C ILE A 203 8.62 12.03 -0.59
N GLY A 204 7.71 11.77 -1.54
CA GLY A 204 6.50 12.54 -1.74
C GLY A 204 6.76 13.92 -2.32
N TRP A 205 5.67 14.68 -2.45
CA TRP A 205 5.66 16.07 -2.87
C TRP A 205 5.69 16.97 -1.64
N GLU A 206 6.46 18.06 -1.70
CA GLU A 206 6.44 19.06 -0.65
C GLU A 206 5.17 19.92 -0.76
N ARG A 207 4.73 20.49 0.35
CA ARG A 207 3.46 21.23 0.42
C ARG A 207 3.44 22.45 -0.51
N ASP A 208 4.57 23.15 -0.62
CA ASP A 208 4.77 24.31 -1.50
C ASP A 208 4.80 23.96 -3.00
N GLU A 209 4.93 22.68 -3.33
CA GLU A 209 4.83 22.20 -4.71
C GLU A 209 3.38 21.91 -5.14
N LEU A 210 2.44 21.88 -4.19
CA LEU A 210 1.06 21.41 -4.40
C LEU A 210 -0.02 22.45 -4.11
N ILE A 211 0.30 23.55 -3.42
CA ILE A 211 -0.65 24.55 -2.91
C ILE A 211 -0.25 25.96 -3.33
#